data_AF-A0A2V8UT41-F1
#
_entry.id   AF-A0A2V8UT41-F1
#
_cell.length_a   1.000
_cell.length_b   1.000
_cell.length_c   1.000
_cell.angle_alpha   90.00
_cell.angle_beta   90.00
_cell.angle_gamma   90.00
#
_symmetry.space_group_name_H-M   'P 1'
#
loop_
_entity.id
_entity.type
_entity.pdbx_description
1 polymer ?
#
loop_
_entity_poly.entity_id
_entity_poly.type
_entity_poly.pdbx_seq_one_letter_code
_entity_poly.pdbx_strand_id
1 'polypeptide(L)'
;MFTRRGFIRIGAATVGSLALRPLGLLPAMAQSGPDYRALVCVFLFGGNDSNNSVIPMDDASYRAYQSLRAGLALTGSDLSATVHSVSGAPYAFHAKLAEVASLFSNKELAIVANVGSLVQPLTRDQYQQQQAPIPSNLFSHSDQQLQWQTSVAQGNSATGWAGRAADYIASQNINAPGFPAFVSLSGSSLLGTGEETQPVAVTPGQPLQLKGFNNTPSSQARWDALNSLLTLDSGMSLVQAANDTLAHSLKDAKALGTALAKAMPLRTQFPKTGLGAQLKQVAEIIQVQADLGMRRQIFFCSLGGFDTHTNEINTQGWCKM
;
A
#
# COMPACT_ATOMS: atom_id res chain seq x y z
N MET A 1 -41.42 -17.86 -5.24
CA MET A 1 -42.32 -16.97 -4.46
C MET A 1 -41.51 -16.32 -3.34
N PHE A 2 -41.19 -15.03 -3.47
CA PHE A 2 -40.48 -14.29 -2.43
C PHE A 2 -41.45 -13.96 -1.29
N THR A 3 -41.18 -14.46 -0.08
CA THR A 3 -42.03 -14.18 1.08
C THR A 3 -41.76 -12.77 1.60
N ARG A 4 -42.78 -12.09 2.16
CA ARG A 4 -42.64 -10.76 2.79
C ARG A 4 -41.50 -10.71 3.83
N ARG A 5 -41.22 -11.82 4.52
CA ARG A 5 -40.06 -11.96 5.44
C ARG A 5 -38.71 -12.04 4.73
N GLY A 6 -38.64 -12.62 3.53
CA GLY A 6 -37.44 -12.61 2.69
C GLY A 6 -37.10 -11.21 2.18
N PHE A 7 -38.11 -10.43 1.79
CA PHE A 7 -37.93 -9.05 1.33
C PHE A 7 -37.47 -8.11 2.45
N ILE A 8 -38.00 -8.27 3.68
CA ILE A 8 -37.57 -7.48 4.85
C ILE A 8 -36.15 -7.87 5.30
N ARG A 9 -35.74 -9.15 5.20
CA ARG A 9 -34.36 -9.56 5.49
C ARG A 9 -33.35 -9.00 4.47
N ILE A 10 -33.70 -8.96 3.19
CA ILE A 10 -32.87 -8.34 2.14
C ILE A 10 -32.83 -6.81 2.33
N GLY A 11 -33.96 -6.18 2.68
CA GLY A 11 -34.05 -4.75 2.96
C GLY A 11 -33.32 -4.29 4.23
N ALA A 12 -33.27 -5.13 5.27
CA ALA A 12 -32.51 -4.84 6.49
C ALA A 12 -30.99 -5.04 6.30
N ALA A 13 -30.59 -5.98 5.43
CA ALA A 13 -29.19 -6.18 5.05
C ALA A 13 -28.64 -5.06 4.16
N THR A 14 -29.48 -4.38 3.38
CA THR A 14 -29.08 -3.23 2.54
C THR A 14 -29.09 -1.89 3.28
N VAL A 15 -29.81 -1.77 4.40
CA VAL A 15 -29.78 -0.56 5.25
C VAL A 15 -28.69 -0.64 6.32
N GLY A 16 -28.33 -1.84 6.79
CA GLY A 16 -27.21 -2.05 7.73
C GLY A 16 -25.81 -1.80 7.13
N SER A 17 -25.66 -1.92 5.82
CA SER A 17 -24.41 -1.63 5.10
C SER A 17 -24.21 -0.15 4.77
N LEU A 18 -25.22 0.70 4.98
CA LEU A 18 -25.10 2.17 4.90
C LEU A 18 -24.70 2.82 6.24
N ALA A 19 -24.71 2.05 7.34
CA ALA A 19 -24.34 2.51 8.69
C ALA A 19 -22.86 2.25 9.06
N LEU A 20 -22.14 1.45 8.26
CA LEU A 20 -20.67 1.36 8.29
C LEU A 20 -20.10 2.21 7.16
N ARG A 21 -20.35 3.52 7.25
CA ARG A 21 -19.46 4.48 6.60
C ARG A 21 -18.06 4.24 7.19
N PRO A 22 -17.05 3.89 6.39
CA PRO A 22 -15.69 3.78 6.92
C PRO A 22 -15.31 5.11 7.57
N LEU A 23 -14.60 5.02 8.70
CA LEU A 23 -14.10 6.05 9.61
C LEU A 23 -13.18 7.12 8.96
N GLY A 24 -13.50 7.63 7.76
CA GLY A 24 -12.63 8.59 7.04
C GLY A 24 -13.30 9.48 5.98
N LEU A 25 -14.61 9.39 5.75
CA LEU A 25 -15.29 10.29 4.83
C LEU A 25 -16.01 11.43 5.58
N LEU A 26 -15.32 12.57 5.62
CA LEU A 26 -15.74 13.96 5.92
C LEU A 26 -15.51 14.43 7.39
N PRO A 27 -14.85 15.59 7.58
CA PRO A 27 -14.92 16.78 6.73
C PRO A 27 -13.68 16.96 5.84
N ALA A 28 -13.82 16.67 4.54
CA ALA A 28 -12.94 17.24 3.51
C ALA A 28 -13.40 18.65 3.09
N MET A 29 -14.20 19.32 3.93
CA MET A 29 -14.71 20.67 3.71
C MET A 29 -14.28 21.61 4.85
N ALA A 30 -12.97 21.67 5.14
CA ALA A 30 -12.42 22.73 5.99
C ALA A 30 -10.88 22.88 5.90
N GLN A 31 -10.21 22.28 4.90
CA GLN A 31 -8.76 22.48 4.76
C GLN A 31 -8.49 23.44 3.61
N SER A 32 -8.26 24.71 3.97
CA SER A 32 -7.68 25.71 3.08
C SER A 32 -6.20 25.39 2.89
N GLY A 33 -5.91 24.49 1.96
CA GLY A 33 -4.57 24.16 1.48
C GLY A 33 -4.61 23.82 -0.01
N PRO A 34 -3.46 23.70 -0.69
CA PRO A 34 -3.45 23.18 -2.06
C PRO A 34 -4.19 21.84 -2.10
N ASP A 35 -5.07 21.67 -3.08
CA ASP A 35 -6.00 20.53 -3.09
C ASP A 35 -5.30 19.17 -3.30
N TYR A 36 -4.00 19.13 -3.61
CA TYR A 36 -3.26 17.88 -3.77
C TYR A 36 -3.23 17.02 -2.49
N ARG A 37 -3.50 15.71 -2.63
CA ARG A 37 -3.32 14.72 -1.56
C ARG A 37 -2.65 13.46 -2.09
N ALA A 38 -1.66 12.95 -1.36
CA ALA A 38 -0.98 11.70 -1.66
C ALA A 38 -1.17 10.69 -0.52
N LEU A 39 -1.35 9.42 -0.88
CA LEU A 39 -1.23 8.28 0.03
C LEU A 39 0.08 7.55 -0.27
N VAL A 40 0.94 7.37 0.72
CA VAL A 40 2.15 6.55 0.58
C VAL A 40 1.96 5.28 1.42
N CYS A 41 1.80 4.14 0.75
CA CYS A 41 1.69 2.84 1.37
C CYS A 41 3.08 2.20 1.46
N VAL A 42 3.56 1.93 2.67
CA VAL A 42 4.76 1.12 2.90
C VAL A 42 4.31 -0.29 3.27
N PHE A 43 4.45 -1.23 2.35
CA PHE A 43 4.02 -2.61 2.55
C PHE A 43 5.18 -3.46 3.08
N LEU A 44 4.96 -4.10 4.24
CA LEU A 44 5.94 -4.94 4.92
C LEU A 44 5.75 -6.41 4.48
N PHE A 45 6.48 -6.85 3.46
CA PHE A 45 6.35 -8.20 2.89
C PHE A 45 6.87 -9.28 3.86
N GLY A 46 6.05 -10.31 4.06
CA GLY A 46 6.21 -11.37 5.06
C GLY A 46 5.09 -11.28 6.08
N GLY A 47 5.37 -10.78 7.28
CA GLY A 47 4.38 -10.47 8.30
C GLY A 47 5.05 -9.79 9.47
N ASN A 48 5.00 -8.45 9.52
CA ASN A 48 5.61 -7.70 10.62
C ASN A 48 5.00 -8.12 11.96
N ASP A 49 5.85 -8.46 12.92
CA ASP A 49 5.41 -8.79 14.27
C ASP A 49 4.96 -7.53 15.01
N SER A 50 3.66 -7.26 14.93
CA SER A 50 3.05 -6.11 15.58
C SER A 50 3.19 -6.17 17.10
N ASN A 51 3.29 -7.37 17.70
CA ASN A 51 3.40 -7.51 19.15
C ASN A 51 4.78 -7.10 19.66
N ASN A 52 5.81 -7.13 18.82
CA ASN A 52 7.12 -6.54 19.13
C ASN A 52 7.29 -5.12 18.54
N SER A 53 6.27 -4.59 17.87
CA SER A 53 6.26 -3.20 17.38
C SER A 53 5.60 -2.25 18.38
N VAL A 54 4.45 -2.65 18.94
CA VAL A 54 3.67 -1.89 19.94
C VAL A 54 3.34 -2.81 21.10
N ILE A 55 3.87 -2.50 22.28
CA ILE A 55 3.89 -3.36 23.45
C ILE A 55 3.00 -2.72 24.53
N PRO A 56 2.02 -3.44 25.12
CA PRO A 56 1.24 -2.90 26.23
C PRO A 56 2.12 -2.81 27.48
N MET A 57 1.96 -1.73 28.25
CA MET A 57 2.82 -1.42 29.40
C MET A 57 2.08 -1.36 30.73
N ASP A 58 0.78 -1.71 30.75
CA ASP A 58 0.10 -1.95 32.02
C ASP A 58 0.51 -3.31 32.59
N ASP A 59 0.53 -3.40 33.90
CA ASP A 59 0.98 -4.56 34.67
C ASP A 59 0.37 -5.90 34.20
N ALA A 60 -0.93 -5.93 33.92
CA ALA A 60 -1.63 -7.16 33.56
C ALA A 60 -1.30 -7.57 32.11
N SER A 61 -1.44 -6.64 31.17
CA SER A 61 -1.21 -6.90 29.75
C SER A 61 0.26 -7.14 29.44
N TYR A 62 1.19 -6.45 30.10
CA TYR A 62 2.62 -6.65 29.90
C TYR A 62 3.07 -8.03 30.40
N ARG A 63 2.59 -8.46 31.58
CA ARG A 63 2.83 -9.84 32.05
C ARG A 63 2.23 -10.89 31.11
N ALA A 64 1.03 -10.64 30.59
CA ALA A 64 0.41 -11.53 29.60
C ALA A 64 1.24 -11.60 28.30
N TYR A 65 1.70 -10.45 27.80
CA TYR A 65 2.62 -10.35 26.66
C TYR A 65 3.89 -11.17 26.90
N GLN A 66 4.56 -10.96 28.05
CA GLN A 66 5.79 -11.70 28.39
C GLN A 66 5.55 -13.21 28.44
N SER A 67 4.45 -13.65 29.05
CA SER A 67 4.10 -15.07 29.15
C SER A 67 3.81 -15.70 27.78
N LEU A 68 3.08 -15.00 26.90
CA LEU A 68 2.69 -15.51 25.60
C LEU A 68 3.85 -15.52 24.59
N ARG A 69 4.75 -14.54 24.70
CA ARG A 69 5.87 -14.34 23.78
C ARG A 69 7.13 -15.09 24.21
N ALA A 70 7.24 -15.46 25.49
CA ALA A 70 8.37 -16.16 26.07
C ALA A 70 9.72 -15.51 25.68
N GLY A 71 10.61 -16.25 25.01
CA GLY A 71 11.93 -15.74 24.59
C GLY A 71 11.90 -14.61 23.55
N LEU A 72 10.73 -14.28 23.01
CA LEU A 72 10.56 -13.15 22.07
C LEU A 72 10.06 -11.87 22.76
N ALA A 73 9.79 -11.90 24.06
CA ALA A 73 9.32 -10.74 24.79
C ALA A 73 10.42 -9.70 24.95
N LEU A 74 10.12 -8.44 24.61
CA LEU A 74 11.02 -7.31 24.82
C LEU A 74 11.00 -6.87 26.28
N THR A 75 12.16 -6.45 26.81
CA THR A 75 12.28 -5.97 28.20
C THR A 75 13.26 -4.80 28.32
N GLY A 76 13.14 -4.00 29.39
CA GLY A 76 14.16 -3.01 29.75
C GLY A 76 14.53 -2.07 28.61
N SER A 77 15.80 -2.11 28.18
CA SER A 77 16.36 -1.27 27.12
C SER A 77 15.84 -1.58 25.71
N ASP A 78 15.09 -2.67 25.53
CA ASP A 78 14.49 -3.01 24.24
C ASP A 78 13.22 -2.19 23.94
N LEU A 79 12.71 -1.45 24.93
CA LEU A 79 11.48 -0.67 24.86
C LEU A 79 11.78 0.83 24.78
N SER A 80 10.95 1.58 24.06
CA SER A 80 10.97 3.04 24.08
C SER A 80 10.47 3.59 25.42
N ALA A 81 10.55 4.91 25.59
CA ALA A 81 9.75 5.59 26.60
C ALA A 81 8.25 5.27 26.41
N THR A 82 7.49 5.22 27.51
CA THR A 82 6.06 4.95 27.49
C THR A 82 5.31 6.06 26.75
N VAL A 83 4.41 5.64 25.87
CA VAL A 83 3.42 6.49 25.21
C VAL A 83 2.02 6.12 25.70
N HIS A 84 1.03 6.99 25.48
CA HIS A 84 -0.34 6.76 25.91
C HIS A 84 -1.30 6.77 24.72
N SER A 85 -2.19 5.77 24.66
CA SER A 85 -3.29 5.78 23.70
C SER A 85 -4.24 6.96 23.93
N VAL A 86 -5.19 7.16 23.01
CA VAL A 86 -6.26 8.17 23.16
C VAL A 86 -7.07 7.95 24.45
N SER A 87 -7.20 6.70 24.91
CA SER A 87 -7.90 6.36 26.17
C SER A 87 -6.99 6.38 27.40
N GLY A 88 -5.73 6.80 27.27
CA GLY A 88 -4.75 6.88 28.36
C GLY A 88 -4.02 5.56 28.67
N ALA A 89 -4.32 4.48 27.95
CA ALA A 89 -3.66 3.18 28.19
C ALA A 89 -2.16 3.26 27.84
N PRO A 90 -1.27 2.75 28.70
CA PRO A 90 0.17 2.86 28.50
C PRO A 90 0.68 1.80 27.51
N TYR A 91 1.50 2.23 26.57
CA TYR A 91 2.19 1.39 25.59
C TYR A 91 3.67 1.81 25.48
N ALA A 92 4.48 0.97 24.86
CA ALA A 92 5.81 1.32 24.37
C ALA A 92 5.94 0.83 22.93
N PHE A 93 6.87 1.43 22.20
CA PHE A 93 7.35 0.87 20.94
C PHE A 93 8.63 0.08 21.19
N HIS A 94 9.07 -0.71 20.21
CA HIS A 94 10.45 -1.20 20.21
C HIS A 94 11.41 0.01 20.27
N ALA A 95 12.48 -0.08 21.06
CA ALA A 95 13.47 0.99 21.23
C ALA A 95 14.09 1.51 19.93
N LYS A 96 14.12 0.71 18.86
CA LYS A 96 14.64 1.10 17.54
C LYS A 96 13.58 1.69 16.61
N LEU A 97 12.37 1.89 17.11
CA LEU A 97 11.30 2.67 16.51
C LEU A 97 11.13 4.00 17.25
N ALA A 98 12.22 4.59 17.75
CA ALA A 98 12.19 5.81 18.56
C ALA A 98 11.57 6.99 17.79
N GLU A 99 11.84 7.10 16.50
CA GLU A 99 11.26 8.11 15.60
C GLU A 99 9.76 7.89 15.41
N VAL A 100 9.30 6.63 15.31
CA VAL A 100 7.88 6.28 15.24
C VAL A 100 7.17 6.61 16.56
N ALA A 101 7.81 6.33 17.70
CA ALA A 101 7.31 6.71 19.02
C ALA A 101 7.20 8.24 19.17
N SER A 102 8.15 8.98 18.60
CA SER A 102 8.13 10.45 18.54
C SER A 102 6.95 10.96 17.71
N LEU A 103 6.72 10.43 16.51
CA LEU A 103 5.56 10.78 15.67
C LEU A 103 4.24 10.51 16.40
N PHE A 104 4.13 9.39 17.12
CA PHE A 104 2.95 9.08 17.92
C PHE A 104 2.74 10.10 19.05
N SER A 105 3.81 10.42 19.79
CA SER A 105 3.78 11.38 20.89
C SER A 105 3.41 12.80 20.40
N ASN A 106 3.86 13.16 19.20
CA ASN A 106 3.54 14.42 18.54
C ASN A 106 2.15 14.44 17.88
N LYS A 107 1.38 13.35 17.95
CA LYS A 107 0.06 13.19 17.32
C LYS A 107 0.09 13.23 15.79
N GLU A 108 1.22 12.86 15.21
CA GLU A 108 1.44 12.77 13.76
C GLU A 108 1.31 11.33 13.23
N LEU A 109 1.20 10.35 14.15
CA LEU A 109 0.96 8.93 13.85
C LEU A 109 -0.26 8.42 14.60
N ALA A 110 -1.08 7.61 13.93
CA ALA A 110 -2.14 6.82 14.55
C ALA A 110 -1.85 5.32 14.36
N ILE A 111 -2.06 4.54 15.41
CA ILE A 111 -2.02 3.07 15.36
C ILE A 111 -3.46 2.56 15.32
N VAL A 112 -3.77 1.75 14.32
CA VAL A 112 -5.06 1.04 14.23
C VAL A 112 -4.84 -0.40 14.68
N ALA A 113 -5.25 -0.69 15.92
CA ALA A 113 -5.13 -2.02 16.51
C ALA A 113 -6.28 -2.95 16.06
N ASN A 114 -6.11 -4.25 16.28
CA ASN A 114 -7.10 -5.28 16.00
C ASN A 114 -7.54 -5.34 14.52
N VAL A 115 -6.62 -5.06 13.61
CA VAL A 115 -6.81 -5.23 12.16
C VAL A 115 -6.12 -6.51 11.72
N GLY A 116 -6.78 -7.29 10.89
CA GLY A 116 -6.24 -8.53 10.34
C GLY A 116 -7.08 -9.02 9.16
N SER A 117 -6.75 -10.20 8.65
CA SER A 117 -7.40 -10.77 7.47
C SER A 117 -8.76 -11.43 7.73
N LEU A 118 -9.23 -11.48 8.99
CA LEU A 118 -10.50 -12.12 9.32
C LEU A 118 -11.67 -11.47 8.58
N VAL A 119 -12.58 -12.31 8.08
CA VAL A 119 -13.83 -11.87 7.40
C VAL A 119 -14.74 -11.13 8.39
N GLN A 120 -14.81 -11.64 9.61
CA GLN A 120 -15.54 -11.09 10.73
C GLN A 120 -14.86 -11.50 12.04
N PRO A 121 -15.16 -10.85 13.18
CA PRO A 121 -14.64 -11.29 14.47
C PRO A 121 -14.97 -12.77 14.75
N LEU A 122 -13.96 -13.53 15.18
CA LEU A 122 -14.07 -14.96 15.49
C LEU A 122 -13.37 -15.28 16.80
N THR A 123 -14.01 -16.13 17.61
CA THR A 123 -13.34 -16.80 18.73
C THR A 123 -12.52 -17.99 18.23
N ARG A 124 -11.58 -18.45 19.05
CA ARG A 124 -10.79 -19.66 18.77
C ARG A 124 -11.68 -20.89 18.55
N ASP A 125 -12.67 -21.09 19.40
CA ASP A 125 -13.55 -22.28 19.31
C ASP A 125 -14.39 -22.24 18.03
N GLN A 126 -14.90 -21.05 17.66
CA GLN A 126 -15.61 -20.87 16.38
C GLN A 126 -14.71 -21.14 15.17
N TYR A 127 -13.45 -20.71 15.23
CA TYR A 127 -12.46 -21.01 14.20
C TYR A 127 -12.20 -22.53 14.09
N GLN A 128 -11.92 -23.19 15.22
CA GLN A 128 -11.62 -24.62 15.26
C GLN A 128 -12.79 -25.49 14.81
N GLN A 129 -14.02 -25.06 15.12
CA GLN A 129 -15.24 -25.75 14.73
C GLN A 129 -15.80 -25.26 13.38
N GLN A 130 -15.10 -24.35 12.69
CA GLN A 130 -15.48 -23.79 11.39
C GLN A 130 -16.92 -23.24 11.35
N GLN A 131 -17.37 -22.59 12.42
CA GLN A 131 -18.76 -22.14 12.58
C GLN A 131 -19.09 -20.82 11.86
N ALA A 132 -18.13 -20.23 11.17
CA ALA A 132 -18.29 -18.95 10.50
C ALA A 132 -17.25 -18.76 9.37
N PRO A 133 -17.44 -17.79 8.46
CA PRO A 133 -16.51 -17.55 7.37
C PRO A 133 -15.08 -17.28 7.84
N ILE A 134 -14.15 -18.11 7.38
CA ILE A 134 -12.71 -17.98 7.63
C ILE A 134 -12.00 -17.53 6.34
N PRO A 135 -10.90 -16.77 6.44
CA PRO A 135 -10.10 -16.43 5.27
C PRO A 135 -9.56 -17.67 4.57
N SER A 136 -9.42 -17.59 3.25
CA SER A 136 -8.75 -18.64 2.47
C SER A 136 -7.31 -18.81 2.98
N ASN A 137 -6.90 -20.05 3.27
CA ASN A 137 -5.53 -20.37 3.73
C ASN A 137 -5.05 -19.48 4.90
N LEU A 138 -5.89 -19.29 5.93
CA LEU A 138 -5.48 -18.55 7.13
C LEU A 138 -4.14 -19.10 7.66
N PHE A 139 -3.24 -18.20 8.05
CA PHE A 139 -1.83 -18.42 8.43
C PHE A 139 -0.83 -18.58 7.28
N SER A 140 -1.26 -18.54 6.03
CA SER A 140 -0.35 -18.46 4.88
C SER A 140 0.08 -17.02 4.60
N HIS A 141 1.40 -16.76 4.63
CA HIS A 141 1.94 -15.44 4.30
C HIS A 141 1.57 -15.00 2.89
N SER A 142 1.66 -15.87 1.89
CA SER A 142 1.35 -15.51 0.49
C SER A 142 -0.12 -15.14 0.33
N ASP A 143 -1.03 -15.95 0.87
CA ASP A 143 -2.47 -15.69 0.75
C ASP A 143 -2.88 -14.44 1.54
N GLN A 144 -2.37 -14.27 2.75
CA GLN A 144 -2.68 -13.09 3.56
C GLN A 144 -2.13 -11.79 2.96
N GLN A 145 -0.96 -11.83 2.31
CA GLN A 145 -0.45 -10.67 1.58
C GLN A 145 -1.36 -10.30 0.41
N LEU A 146 -1.88 -11.27 -0.34
CA LEU A 146 -2.88 -11.02 -1.38
C LEU A 146 -4.19 -10.47 -0.80
N GLN A 147 -4.66 -10.99 0.32
CA GLN A 147 -5.85 -10.50 1.01
C GLN A 147 -5.69 -9.04 1.46
N TRP A 148 -4.51 -8.66 1.97
CA TRP A 148 -4.19 -7.27 2.33
C TRP A 148 -4.15 -6.33 1.11
N GLN A 149 -3.65 -6.78 -0.03
CA GLN A 149 -3.60 -5.98 -1.25
C GLN A 149 -4.98 -5.85 -1.92
N THR A 150 -5.81 -6.88 -1.83
CA THR A 150 -7.12 -6.93 -2.51
C THR A 150 -8.27 -6.48 -1.61
N SER A 151 -8.11 -6.51 -0.29
CA SER A 151 -9.19 -6.44 0.70
C SER A 151 -10.27 -7.51 0.51
N VAL A 152 -9.91 -8.66 -0.06
CA VAL A 152 -10.79 -9.82 -0.27
C VAL A 152 -10.24 -10.98 0.57
N ALA A 153 -10.89 -11.28 1.68
CA ALA A 153 -10.45 -12.31 2.64
C ALA A 153 -10.75 -13.75 2.16
N GLN A 154 -11.71 -13.93 1.25
CA GLN A 154 -12.10 -15.24 0.73
C GLN A 154 -12.09 -15.23 -0.80
N GLY A 155 -11.42 -16.22 -1.40
CA GLY A 155 -11.26 -16.33 -2.84
C GLY A 155 -10.13 -15.45 -3.39
N ASN A 156 -10.16 -15.22 -4.72
CA ASN A 156 -9.15 -14.46 -5.44
C ASN A 156 -9.77 -13.19 -6.03
N SER A 157 -8.95 -12.15 -6.19
CA SER A 157 -9.31 -10.91 -6.87
C SER A 157 -8.23 -10.56 -7.88
N ALA A 158 -8.63 -10.18 -9.10
CA ALA A 158 -7.73 -9.66 -10.12
C ALA A 158 -7.31 -8.21 -9.85
N THR A 159 -8.02 -7.51 -8.94
CA THR A 159 -7.77 -6.10 -8.62
C THR A 159 -7.50 -5.86 -7.15
N GLY A 160 -6.67 -4.84 -6.90
CA GLY A 160 -6.34 -4.33 -5.58
C GLY A 160 -7.27 -3.22 -5.11
N TRP A 161 -7.34 -2.98 -3.81
CA TRP A 161 -8.20 -1.92 -3.28
C TRP A 161 -7.75 -0.51 -3.72
N ALA A 162 -6.44 -0.29 -3.91
CA ALA A 162 -5.94 1.00 -4.37
C ALA A 162 -6.09 1.17 -5.88
N GLY A 163 -6.04 0.08 -6.65
CA GLY A 163 -6.42 0.07 -8.07
C GLY A 163 -7.89 0.45 -8.25
N ARG A 164 -8.80 -0.14 -7.48
CA ARG A 164 -10.22 0.27 -7.47
C ARG A 164 -10.41 1.72 -7.01
N ALA A 165 -9.56 2.23 -6.12
CA ALA A 165 -9.56 3.64 -5.76
C ALA A 165 -9.05 4.53 -6.92
N ALA A 166 -8.06 4.08 -7.69
CA ALA A 166 -7.59 4.76 -8.89
C ALA A 166 -8.66 4.79 -9.99
N ASP A 167 -9.41 3.70 -10.18
CA ASP A 167 -10.58 3.67 -11.08
C ASP A 167 -11.63 4.72 -10.67
N TYR A 168 -11.91 4.82 -9.37
CA TYR A 168 -12.81 5.87 -8.86
C TYR A 168 -12.25 7.27 -9.16
N ILE A 169 -10.98 7.54 -8.87
CA ILE A 169 -10.32 8.83 -9.17
C ILE A 169 -10.45 9.19 -10.65
N ALA A 170 -10.26 8.22 -11.55
CA ALA A 170 -10.41 8.39 -12.99
C ALA A 170 -11.86 8.67 -13.37
N SER A 171 -12.83 7.90 -12.86
CA SER A 171 -14.26 8.07 -13.15
C SER A 171 -14.80 9.45 -12.75
N GLN A 172 -14.22 10.05 -11.72
CA GLN A 172 -14.60 11.37 -11.21
C GLN A 172 -13.83 12.51 -11.89
N ASN A 173 -12.94 12.22 -12.84
CA ASN A 173 -12.05 13.18 -13.49
C ASN A 173 -11.31 14.07 -12.48
N ILE A 174 -10.89 13.50 -11.34
CA ILE A 174 -10.18 14.25 -10.29
C ILE A 174 -8.79 14.64 -10.77
N ASN A 175 -8.11 13.73 -11.47
CA ASN A 175 -6.81 13.99 -12.09
C ASN A 175 -7.00 14.33 -13.57
N ALA A 176 -6.07 15.12 -14.13
CA ALA A 176 -5.97 15.25 -15.57
C ALA A 176 -5.58 13.88 -16.18
N PRO A 177 -6.07 13.56 -17.39
CA PRO A 177 -5.64 12.36 -18.07
C PRO A 177 -4.17 12.49 -18.49
N GLY A 178 -3.45 11.36 -18.53
CA GLY A 178 -2.10 11.31 -19.11
C GLY A 178 -1.01 10.71 -18.21
N PHE A 179 -1.30 10.48 -16.93
CA PHE A 179 -0.43 9.75 -16.02
C PHE A 179 -1.24 8.96 -14.98
N PRO A 180 -0.83 7.74 -14.59
CA PRO A 180 -1.57 6.94 -13.61
C PRO A 180 -1.63 7.57 -12.23
N ALA A 181 -2.78 7.41 -11.54
CA ALA A 181 -2.93 7.81 -10.14
C ALA A 181 -2.11 6.92 -9.19
N PHE A 182 -1.83 5.67 -9.58
CA PHE A 182 -1.07 4.72 -8.78
C PHE A 182 0.36 4.55 -9.32
N VAL A 183 1.34 4.76 -8.45
CA VAL A 183 2.77 4.63 -8.74
C VAL A 183 3.40 3.60 -7.80
N SER A 184 3.96 2.53 -8.33
CA SER A 184 4.70 1.54 -7.55
C SER A 184 6.20 1.79 -7.64
N LEU A 185 6.88 1.79 -6.49
CA LEU A 185 8.34 1.91 -6.37
C LEU A 185 9.00 0.54 -6.14
N SER A 186 8.19 -0.53 -6.14
CA SER A 186 8.62 -1.90 -5.86
C SER A 186 8.04 -2.90 -6.87
N GLY A 187 8.16 -2.56 -8.16
CA GLY A 187 7.72 -3.43 -9.26
C GLY A 187 6.20 -3.54 -9.39
N SER A 188 5.73 -4.60 -10.03
CA SER A 188 4.29 -4.84 -10.22
C SER A 188 3.62 -5.16 -8.87
N SER A 189 2.49 -4.52 -8.60
CA SER A 189 1.76 -4.68 -7.34
C SER A 189 0.27 -4.85 -7.61
N LEU A 190 -0.29 -5.97 -7.16
CA LEU A 190 -1.73 -6.26 -7.27
C LEU A 190 -2.55 -5.16 -6.58
N LEU A 191 -2.05 -4.60 -5.48
CA LEU A 191 -2.67 -3.51 -4.73
C LEU A 191 -3.11 -2.35 -5.63
N GLY A 192 -2.30 -2.02 -6.65
CA GLY A 192 -2.55 -0.92 -7.59
C GLY A 192 -3.24 -1.30 -8.90
N THR A 193 -3.52 -2.59 -9.13
CA THR A 193 -4.20 -3.05 -10.35
C THR A 193 -5.70 -2.75 -10.24
N GLY A 194 -6.22 -1.89 -11.13
CA GLY A 194 -7.64 -1.56 -11.25
C GLY A 194 -8.32 -2.38 -12.33
N GLU A 195 -9.65 -2.24 -12.44
CA GLU A 195 -10.43 -2.82 -13.53
C GLU A 195 -10.22 -2.01 -14.82
N GLU A 196 -10.09 -0.68 -14.69
CA GLU A 196 -10.00 0.27 -15.81
C GLU A 196 -8.64 0.98 -15.87
N THR A 197 -7.98 1.12 -14.72
CA THR A 197 -6.70 1.81 -14.58
C THR A 197 -5.56 0.84 -14.31
N GLN A 198 -4.40 1.14 -14.87
CA GLN A 198 -3.17 0.38 -14.67
C GLN A 198 -2.15 1.20 -13.88
N PRO A 199 -1.37 0.57 -12.98
CA PRO A 199 -0.32 1.25 -12.24
C PRO A 199 0.91 1.48 -13.12
N VAL A 200 1.71 2.51 -12.80
CA VAL A 200 3.07 2.65 -13.34
C VAL A 200 4.09 2.16 -12.31
N ALA A 201 5.03 1.32 -12.75
CA ALA A 201 6.15 0.88 -11.91
C ALA A 201 7.39 1.71 -12.21
N VAL A 202 8.03 2.24 -11.15
CA VAL A 202 9.20 3.12 -11.23
C VAL A 202 10.32 2.54 -10.39
N THR A 203 11.46 2.29 -11.01
CA THR A 203 12.67 1.88 -10.29
C THR A 203 13.34 3.11 -9.67
N PRO A 204 13.52 3.19 -8.35
CA PRO A 204 14.09 4.38 -7.70
C PRO A 204 15.43 4.81 -8.30
N GLY A 205 15.53 6.09 -8.66
CA GLY A 205 16.77 6.69 -9.19
C GLY A 205 17.15 6.22 -10.60
N GLN A 206 16.27 5.52 -11.31
CA GLN A 206 16.48 5.14 -12.71
C GLN A 206 15.50 5.89 -13.63
N PRO A 207 15.94 6.37 -14.80
CA PRO A 207 15.01 6.88 -15.80
C PRO A 207 14.11 5.73 -16.29
N LEU A 208 12.83 6.01 -16.45
CA LEU A 208 11.86 5.08 -17.05
C LEU A 208 11.99 4.94 -18.57
N GLN A 209 12.75 5.83 -19.20
CA GLN A 209 12.89 5.90 -20.65
C GLN A 209 13.70 4.70 -21.17
N LEU A 210 13.31 4.19 -22.34
CA LEU A 210 14.08 3.16 -23.01
C LEU A 210 15.50 3.66 -23.33
N LYS A 211 16.49 2.86 -22.97
CA LYS A 211 17.89 3.10 -23.37
C LYS A 211 18.07 2.78 -24.85
N GLY A 212 19.04 3.46 -25.49
CA GLY A 212 19.37 3.23 -26.90
C GLY A 212 18.50 4.01 -27.89
N PHE A 213 17.64 4.91 -27.41
CA PHE A 213 16.92 5.88 -28.24
C PHE A 213 17.52 7.27 -28.07
N ASN A 214 17.95 7.87 -29.18
CA ASN A 214 18.52 9.21 -29.31
C ASN A 214 18.11 9.82 -30.67
N ASN A 215 18.70 10.97 -31.02
CA ASN A 215 18.33 11.73 -32.23
C ASN A 215 19.04 11.26 -33.52
N THR A 216 19.70 10.10 -33.52
CA THR A 216 20.34 9.57 -34.74
C THR A 216 19.30 8.96 -35.69
N PRO A 217 19.54 8.98 -37.02
CA PRO A 217 18.63 8.34 -37.98
C PRO A 217 18.39 6.85 -37.69
N SER A 218 19.44 6.12 -37.29
CA SER A 218 19.31 4.70 -36.93
C SER A 218 18.46 4.48 -35.67
N SER A 219 18.52 5.41 -34.72
CA SER A 219 17.65 5.38 -33.53
C SER A 219 16.19 5.67 -33.89
N GLN A 220 15.94 6.66 -34.74
CA GLN A 220 14.60 6.96 -35.22
C GLN A 220 13.99 5.75 -35.96
N ALA A 221 14.76 5.11 -36.83
CA ALA A 221 14.32 3.89 -37.52
C ALA A 221 13.97 2.75 -36.55
N ARG A 222 14.73 2.57 -35.45
CA ARG A 222 14.38 1.60 -34.40
C ARG A 222 13.11 1.98 -33.65
N TRP A 223 12.89 3.27 -33.40
CA TRP A 223 11.70 3.77 -32.74
C TRP A 223 10.45 3.54 -33.61
N ASP A 224 10.55 3.83 -34.89
CA ASP A 224 9.47 3.62 -35.86
C ASP A 224 9.14 2.12 -36.00
N ALA A 225 10.16 1.25 -36.00
CA ALA A 225 9.97 -0.20 -35.98
C ALA A 225 9.27 -0.69 -34.69
N LEU A 226 9.67 -0.16 -33.52
CA LEU A 226 9.02 -0.48 -32.25
C LEU A 226 7.53 -0.07 -32.27
N ASN A 227 7.21 1.15 -32.71
CA ASN A 227 5.82 1.60 -32.79
C ASN A 227 4.99 0.76 -33.77
N SER A 228 5.60 0.29 -34.86
CA SER A 228 4.95 -0.63 -35.80
C SER A 228 4.64 -1.98 -35.15
N LEU A 229 5.53 -2.51 -34.30
CA LEU A 229 5.28 -3.76 -33.56
C LEU A 229 4.17 -3.59 -32.51
N LEU A 230 4.14 -2.44 -31.82
CA LEU A 230 3.12 -2.15 -30.80
C LEU A 230 1.72 -2.00 -31.39
N THR A 231 1.62 -1.63 -32.67
CA THR A 231 0.34 -1.46 -33.39
C THR A 231 -0.01 -2.63 -34.29
N LEU A 232 0.82 -3.68 -34.31
CA LEU A 232 0.58 -4.88 -35.09
C LEU A 232 -0.60 -5.67 -34.52
N ASP A 233 -1.67 -5.77 -35.29
CA ASP A 233 -2.76 -6.70 -35.01
C ASP A 233 -2.33 -8.12 -35.38
N SER A 234 -1.98 -8.91 -34.37
CA SER A 234 -1.63 -10.33 -34.51
C SER A 234 -2.85 -11.26 -34.48
N GLY A 235 -4.06 -10.73 -34.18
CA GLY A 235 -5.25 -11.51 -33.86
C GLY A 235 -5.19 -12.24 -32.50
N MET A 236 -4.09 -12.13 -31.75
CA MET A 236 -3.92 -12.75 -30.43
C MET A 236 -4.10 -11.74 -29.30
N SER A 237 -5.11 -11.95 -28.45
CA SER A 237 -5.45 -11.04 -27.34
C SER A 237 -4.29 -10.82 -26.36
N LEU A 238 -3.50 -11.85 -26.06
CA LEU A 238 -2.35 -11.74 -25.15
C LEU A 238 -1.23 -10.87 -25.73
N VAL A 239 -0.99 -10.97 -27.05
CA VAL A 239 -0.01 -10.12 -27.73
C VAL A 239 -0.49 -8.67 -27.74
N GLN A 240 -1.78 -8.45 -28.02
CA GLN A 240 -2.37 -7.11 -27.98
C GLN A 240 -2.27 -6.51 -26.57
N ALA A 241 -2.60 -7.25 -25.52
CA ALA A 241 -2.49 -6.78 -24.13
C ALA A 241 -1.04 -6.44 -23.74
N ALA A 242 -0.06 -7.22 -24.19
CA ALA A 242 1.35 -6.94 -23.97
C ALA A 242 1.81 -5.67 -24.71
N ASN A 243 1.38 -5.50 -25.96
CA ASN A 243 1.63 -4.32 -26.76
C ASN A 243 1.03 -3.06 -26.12
N ASP A 244 -0.24 -3.12 -25.71
CA ASP A 244 -0.93 -2.01 -25.04
C ASP A 244 -0.23 -1.63 -23.73
N THR A 245 0.17 -2.63 -22.93
CA THR A 245 0.91 -2.42 -21.68
C THR A 245 2.24 -1.70 -21.92
N LEU A 246 3.00 -2.10 -22.94
CA LEU A 246 4.26 -1.46 -23.30
C LEU A 246 4.03 -0.05 -23.85
N ALA A 247 3.03 0.15 -24.71
CA ALA A 247 2.67 1.47 -25.24
C ALA A 247 2.28 2.45 -24.13
N HIS A 248 1.46 2.03 -23.16
CA HIS A 248 1.13 2.83 -21.98
C HIS A 248 2.37 3.15 -21.14
N SER A 249 3.22 2.15 -20.88
CA SER A 249 4.46 2.34 -20.12
C SER A 249 5.39 3.38 -20.76
N LEU A 250 5.49 3.40 -22.09
CA LEU A 250 6.28 4.41 -22.83
C LEU A 250 5.71 5.82 -22.70
N LYS A 251 4.38 5.95 -22.74
CA LYS A 251 3.69 7.22 -22.53
C LYS A 251 3.93 7.74 -21.11
N ASP A 252 3.79 6.88 -20.11
CA ASP A 252 3.99 7.23 -18.70
C ASP A 252 5.45 7.60 -18.41
N ALA A 253 6.40 6.84 -18.98
CA ALA A 253 7.83 7.13 -18.89
C ALA A 253 8.20 8.50 -19.46
N LYS A 254 7.60 8.86 -20.60
CA LYS A 254 7.79 10.18 -21.22
C LYS A 254 7.19 11.28 -20.34
N ALA A 255 5.95 11.13 -19.90
CA ALA A 255 5.26 12.09 -19.03
C ALA A 255 6.05 12.34 -17.75
N LEU A 256 6.46 11.27 -17.05
CA LEU A 256 7.22 11.40 -15.82
C LEU A 256 8.60 11.99 -16.05
N GLY A 257 9.32 11.57 -17.09
CA GLY A 257 10.63 12.12 -17.42
C GLY A 257 10.59 13.62 -17.73
N THR A 258 9.59 14.08 -18.48
CA THR A 258 9.39 15.52 -18.75
C THR A 258 9.06 16.31 -17.49
N ALA A 259 8.24 15.75 -16.58
CA ALA A 259 7.91 16.38 -15.32
C ALA A 259 9.15 16.47 -14.39
N LEU A 260 9.86 15.35 -14.18
CA LEU A 260 11.04 15.28 -13.31
C LEU A 260 12.21 16.14 -13.81
N ALA A 261 12.30 16.43 -15.11
CA ALA A 261 13.30 17.38 -15.63
C ALA A 261 13.12 18.81 -15.07
N LYS A 262 11.95 19.13 -14.50
CA LYS A 262 11.65 20.41 -13.84
C LYS A 262 11.82 20.34 -12.31
N ALA A 263 12.14 19.17 -11.76
CA ALA A 263 12.29 18.97 -10.33
C ALA A 263 13.51 19.74 -9.80
N MET A 264 13.35 20.36 -8.63
CA MET A 264 14.45 20.95 -7.87
C MET A 264 15.02 19.91 -6.90
N PRO A 265 16.35 19.94 -6.62
CA PRO A 265 16.95 19.06 -5.65
C PRO A 265 16.26 19.12 -4.28
N LEU A 266 15.88 17.95 -3.76
CA LEU A 266 15.32 17.85 -2.41
C LEU A 266 16.37 18.23 -1.36
N ARG A 267 15.97 19.06 -0.39
CA ARG A 267 16.83 19.44 0.75
C ARG A 267 16.85 18.37 1.84
N THR A 268 15.75 17.65 2.00
CA THR A 268 15.61 16.55 2.96
C THR A 268 16.58 15.43 2.62
N GLN A 269 17.33 14.97 3.62
CA GLN A 269 18.22 13.82 3.47
C GLN A 269 17.40 12.53 3.65
N PHE A 270 17.59 11.58 2.73
CA PHE A 270 17.02 10.25 2.81
C PHE A 270 18.12 9.24 3.15
N PRO A 271 17.87 8.27 4.05
CA PRO A 271 18.81 7.21 4.33
C PRO A 271 19.24 6.47 3.06
N LYS A 272 20.49 5.99 3.02
CA LYS A 272 21.03 5.18 1.91
C LYS A 272 20.57 3.72 2.02
N THR A 273 19.26 3.53 2.13
CA THR A 273 18.57 2.23 2.24
C THR A 273 17.65 2.02 1.05
N GLY A 274 17.21 0.77 0.83
CA GLY A 274 16.26 0.46 -0.24
C GLY A 274 14.93 1.22 -0.08
N LEU A 275 14.42 1.35 1.14
CA LEU A 275 13.22 2.13 1.43
C LEU A 275 13.49 3.64 1.32
N GLY A 276 14.63 4.12 1.81
CA GLY A 276 15.03 5.53 1.67
C GLY A 276 15.09 5.99 0.21
N ALA A 277 15.62 5.15 -0.69
CA ALA A 277 15.61 5.41 -2.13
C ALA A 277 14.18 5.48 -2.72
N GLN A 278 13.29 4.56 -2.33
CA GLN A 278 11.89 4.57 -2.75
C GLN A 278 11.16 5.83 -2.28
N LEU A 279 11.29 6.19 -1.00
CA LEU A 279 10.66 7.38 -0.42
C LEU A 279 11.23 8.69 -1.01
N LYS A 280 12.53 8.72 -1.32
CA LYS A 280 13.13 9.83 -2.07
C LYS A 280 12.47 9.97 -3.44
N GLN A 281 12.30 8.87 -4.18
CA GLN A 281 11.65 8.89 -5.48
C GLN A 281 10.20 9.37 -5.38
N VAL A 282 9.45 8.92 -4.36
CA VAL A 282 8.09 9.41 -4.07
C VAL A 282 8.09 10.94 -3.89
N ALA A 283 9.00 11.48 -3.08
CA ALA A 283 9.08 12.92 -2.84
C ALA A 283 9.41 13.72 -4.12
N GLU A 284 10.29 13.20 -4.98
CA GLU A 284 10.59 13.80 -6.30
C GLU A 284 9.35 13.82 -7.21
N ILE A 285 8.54 12.74 -7.23
CA ILE A 285 7.32 12.67 -8.04
C ILE A 285 6.23 13.60 -7.49
N ILE A 286 6.05 13.65 -6.15
CA ILE A 286 5.12 14.57 -5.49
C ILE A 286 5.48 16.02 -5.84
N GLN A 287 6.76 16.38 -5.90
CA GLN A 287 7.20 17.74 -6.23
C GLN A 287 6.70 18.20 -7.60
N VAL A 288 6.59 17.28 -8.57
CA VAL A 288 6.19 17.57 -9.95
C VAL A 288 4.75 17.13 -10.26
N GLN A 289 3.93 16.87 -9.22
CA GLN A 289 2.55 16.41 -9.36
C GLN A 289 1.69 17.32 -10.25
N ALA A 290 1.93 18.63 -10.21
CA ALA A 290 1.17 19.61 -10.98
C ALA A 290 1.50 19.52 -12.48
N ASP A 291 2.75 19.24 -12.84
CA ASP A 291 3.17 18.98 -14.23
C ASP A 291 2.59 17.67 -14.77
N LEU A 292 2.31 16.72 -13.88
CA LEU A 292 1.59 15.48 -14.19
C LEU A 292 0.06 15.65 -14.20
N GLY A 293 -0.46 16.81 -13.77
CA GLY A 293 -1.89 17.09 -13.66
C GLY A 293 -2.60 16.28 -12.56
N MET A 294 -1.87 15.89 -11.51
CA MET A 294 -2.38 15.03 -10.46
C MET A 294 -3.01 15.84 -9.32
N ARG A 295 -4.13 15.40 -8.77
CA ARG A 295 -4.71 15.93 -7.52
C ARG A 295 -4.76 14.86 -6.44
N ARG A 296 -4.89 13.60 -6.82
CA ARG A 296 -4.83 12.43 -5.93
C ARG A 296 -3.83 11.43 -6.47
N GLN A 297 -2.87 11.02 -5.64
CA GLN A 297 -1.92 9.96 -6.01
C GLN A 297 -1.79 8.93 -4.89
N ILE A 298 -1.49 7.71 -5.29
CA ILE A 298 -1.20 6.60 -4.39
C ILE A 298 0.17 6.06 -4.77
N PHE A 299 1.06 6.00 -3.80
CA PHE A 299 2.41 5.48 -3.95
C PHE A 299 2.53 4.18 -3.17
N PHE A 300 3.18 3.19 -3.77
CA PHE A 300 3.47 1.92 -3.13
C PHE A 300 4.98 1.75 -2.99
N CYS A 301 5.44 1.73 -1.76
CA CYS A 301 6.78 1.35 -1.37
C CYS A 301 6.71 0.02 -0.63
N SER A 302 7.84 -0.67 -0.55
CA SER A 302 7.89 -1.91 0.21
C SER A 302 9.20 -2.12 0.94
N LEU A 303 9.10 -2.89 2.01
CA LEU A 303 10.21 -3.43 2.76
C LEU A 303 9.93 -4.92 2.98
N GLY A 304 10.88 -5.78 2.61
CA GLY A 304 10.78 -7.23 2.84
C GLY A 304 11.60 -7.69 4.04
N GLY A 305 11.58 -9.00 4.30
CA GLY A 305 12.38 -9.63 5.35
C GLY A 305 11.62 -9.90 6.65
N PHE A 306 10.29 -9.87 6.61
CA PHE A 306 9.45 -10.13 7.79
C PHE A 306 8.94 -11.58 7.88
N ASP A 307 9.26 -12.45 6.93
CA ASP A 307 8.91 -13.88 6.96
C ASP A 307 10.07 -14.70 7.54
N THR A 308 10.32 -14.54 8.84
CA THR A 308 11.59 -14.99 9.42
C THR A 308 11.61 -16.48 9.79
N HIS A 309 10.45 -17.10 10.07
CA HIS A 309 10.21 -18.48 10.59
C HIS A 309 10.97 -18.86 11.89
N THR A 310 12.15 -18.27 12.10
CA THR A 310 13.12 -18.48 13.18
C THR A 310 13.94 -17.19 13.34
N ASN A 311 14.63 -17.04 14.48
CA ASN A 311 15.57 -15.94 14.70
C ASN A 311 14.97 -14.52 14.59
N GLU A 312 13.68 -14.40 14.91
CA GLU A 312 12.88 -13.16 14.80
C GLU A 312 13.58 -11.96 15.43
N ILE A 313 14.06 -12.07 16.68
CA ILE A 313 14.70 -10.96 17.41
C ILE A 313 15.91 -10.39 16.66
N ASN A 314 16.73 -11.24 16.06
CA ASN A 314 17.92 -10.80 15.33
C ASN A 314 17.57 -10.29 13.93
N THR A 315 16.66 -10.96 13.23
CA THR A 315 16.26 -10.63 11.85
C THR A 315 15.42 -9.36 11.79
N GLN A 316 14.40 -9.27 12.66
CA GLN A 316 13.53 -8.10 12.79
C GLN A 316 14.09 -7.04 13.72
N GLY A 317 15.28 -7.25 14.29
CA GLY A 317 15.79 -6.40 15.35
C GLY A 317 15.88 -4.91 15.02
N TRP A 318 15.57 -4.44 13.78
CA TRP A 318 15.38 -3.04 13.36
C TRP A 318 15.06 -2.79 11.86
N CYS A 319 14.71 -3.82 11.07
CA CYS A 319 14.39 -3.78 9.63
C CYS A 319 14.91 -2.55 8.82
N LYS A 320 16.24 -2.38 8.77
CA LYS A 320 17.04 -1.46 7.91
C LYS A 320 16.30 -0.31 7.20
N MET A 321 15.63 0.57 7.96
CA MET A 321 15.10 1.85 7.48
C MET A 321 16.20 2.89 7.33
#